data_AF-A0A6P7IJL6-F1
#
_entry.id   AF-A0A6P7IJL6-F1
#
_cell.length_a   1.000
_cell.length_b   1.000
_cell.length_c   1.000
_cell.angle_alpha   90.00
_cell.angle_beta   90.00
_cell.angle_gamma   90.00
#
_symmetry.space_group_name_H-M   'P 1'
#
loop_
_entity.id
_entity.type
_entity.pdbx_description
1 polymer ?
#
loop_
_entity_poly.entity_id
_entity_poly.type
_entity_poly.pdbx_seq_one_letter_code
_entity_poly.pdbx_strand_id
1 'polypeptide(L)'
;MFRFVYLNGEKRVLRGSRQEMKHDFGLVLFILALFCFFTVQSRPTGIHLRNMDSFIRAVQQVEDSNPGLSPLVLVRALRGTAGHDDVMTVHFLGASYNLSDSRILQTAILNASSFSFFDKAIHHIVTDHGEERGVVLAPDGTTVALAPLLLGIESGLKAKNQGSAAVGLFPLTLGRTLGLSFLSLQDFPPSLRLGPNGCWDNVEHPKVFKLSQPATLATDAIISGGMDGAILGTDLSNLTASEEPKALSEILKEYYSFTLQVGQGLDAVTGPISPRRRELSRAILESPDLHSKVMETLELVWKLEKTEWIGLDTGVGKAVKDGLQTFVHKYWDCPQIIPRCQWGAKAHRGTPIPLSLPLQYLYVHHTYEPSSPCLSFRNCSRNMRSMQRYHQEDRGWSDIGYSFVVGSDGYVYEGRGWNYLGTHTRGHNDVGYGVSIIGNYTATLPSRHAMDLLRHHLVRCAVNRGGLAATFTIHGHRQVVNYTKCPGDALFSEIKTWEHFKE
;
A
#
# COMPACT_ATOMS: atom_id res chain seq x y z
N MET A 1 -10.92 -37.11 10.90
CA MET A 1 -10.05 -37.29 12.08
C MET A 1 -10.36 -36.15 13.05
N PHE A 2 -10.76 -36.48 14.28
CA PHE A 2 -11.46 -35.58 15.20
C PHE A 2 -10.58 -34.44 15.72
N ARG A 3 -11.14 -33.21 15.76
CA ARG A 3 -10.65 -32.07 16.53
C ARG A 3 -11.23 -32.14 17.95
N PHE A 4 -10.41 -31.90 18.95
CA PHE A 4 -10.83 -31.60 20.33
C PHE A 4 -10.35 -30.18 20.69
N VAL A 5 -11.24 -29.36 21.28
CA VAL A 5 -10.90 -28.14 22.02
C VAL A 5 -11.48 -28.29 23.42
N TYR A 6 -10.65 -27.99 24.43
CA TYR A 6 -10.97 -28.02 25.85
C TYR A 6 -11.68 -26.74 26.29
N LEU A 7 -12.82 -26.87 26.98
CA LEU A 7 -13.33 -25.88 27.94
C LEU A 7 -14.16 -26.62 29.01
N ASN A 8 -13.83 -26.39 30.29
CA ASN A 8 -14.56 -26.78 31.51
C ASN A 8 -14.94 -28.26 31.71
N GLY A 9 -13.93 -29.12 31.89
CA GLY A 9 -13.88 -30.05 33.04
C GLY A 9 -14.90 -31.19 33.18
N GLU A 10 -15.92 -31.35 32.34
CA GLU A 10 -16.87 -32.48 32.46
C GLU A 10 -17.14 -33.19 31.13
N LYS A 11 -16.94 -34.52 31.11
CA LYS A 11 -17.30 -35.41 30.01
C LYS A 11 -18.81 -35.69 30.02
N ARG A 12 -19.54 -35.32 28.96
CA ARG A 12 -20.83 -35.96 28.64
C ARG A 12 -20.94 -36.33 27.16
N VAL A 13 -21.32 -37.59 26.94
CA VAL A 13 -21.60 -38.22 25.65
C VAL A 13 -23.09 -38.09 25.38
N LEU A 14 -23.50 -37.62 24.19
CA LEU A 14 -24.88 -37.72 23.73
C LEU A 14 -24.93 -38.35 22.33
N ARG A 15 -25.77 -39.37 22.20
CA ARG A 15 -25.93 -40.29 21.07
C ARG A 15 -27.38 -40.25 20.60
N GLY A 16 -27.57 -40.23 19.26
CA GLY A 16 -28.84 -40.53 18.57
C GLY A 16 -29.86 -39.39 18.53
N SER A 17 -30.72 -39.23 17.53
CA SER A 17 -31.06 -40.07 16.38
C SER A 17 -31.82 -39.24 15.34
N ARG A 18 -31.67 -39.62 14.07
CA ARG A 18 -32.38 -39.11 12.88
C ARG A 18 -33.81 -39.63 12.90
N GLN A 19 -34.80 -38.79 12.62
CA GLN A 19 -36.14 -39.26 12.25
C GLN A 19 -36.69 -38.41 11.10
N GLU A 20 -36.93 -39.07 9.98
CA GLU A 20 -37.64 -38.58 8.80
C GLU A 20 -39.13 -38.42 9.13
N MET A 21 -39.79 -37.43 8.53
CA MET A 21 -41.25 -37.38 8.48
C MET A 21 -41.70 -37.06 7.06
N LYS A 22 -42.45 -38.01 6.49
CA LYS A 22 -43.09 -37.95 5.17
C LYS A 22 -44.40 -37.15 5.24
N HIS A 23 -44.71 -36.58 4.08
CA HIS A 23 -45.93 -35.94 3.60
C HIS A 23 -47.27 -36.34 4.24
N ASP A 24 -48.18 -35.38 4.34
CA ASP A 24 -49.56 -35.61 3.89
C ASP A 24 -50.25 -34.36 3.32
N PHE A 25 -51.11 -34.61 2.34
CA PHE A 25 -51.79 -33.68 1.42
C PHE A 25 -53.12 -33.14 2.01
N GLY A 26 -53.51 -31.91 1.68
CA GLY A 26 -54.83 -31.38 2.01
C GLY A 26 -55.17 -30.09 1.26
N LEU A 27 -55.99 -30.23 0.21
CA LEU A 27 -56.35 -29.25 -0.82
C LEU A 27 -57.64 -28.49 -0.43
N VAL A 28 -57.65 -27.15 -0.48
CA VAL A 28 -58.90 -26.34 -0.61
C VAL A 28 -58.65 -25.15 -1.55
N LEU A 29 -59.50 -25.10 -2.58
CA LEU A 29 -59.81 -24.06 -3.61
C LEU A 29 -59.97 -22.62 -3.04
N PHE A 30 -59.93 -21.47 -3.74
CA PHE A 30 -59.56 -20.97 -5.09
C PHE A 30 -59.82 -19.43 -5.06
N ILE A 31 -59.09 -18.62 -5.84
CA ILE A 31 -59.46 -17.31 -6.48
C ILE A 31 -58.57 -16.06 -6.18
N LEU A 32 -57.74 -15.75 -7.19
CA LEU A 32 -57.28 -14.46 -7.76
C LEU A 32 -56.79 -13.30 -6.84
N ALA A 33 -55.50 -12.95 -6.97
CA ALA A 33 -55.05 -11.63 -7.42
C ALA A 33 -53.51 -11.53 -7.53
N LEU A 34 -53.05 -10.87 -8.59
CA LEU A 34 -51.67 -10.45 -8.87
C LEU A 34 -50.97 -9.88 -7.62
N PHE A 35 -49.83 -10.45 -7.24
CA PHE A 35 -48.70 -9.69 -6.69
C PHE A 35 -47.41 -10.29 -7.23
N CYS A 36 -46.63 -9.48 -7.94
CA CYS A 36 -45.27 -9.77 -8.34
C CYS A 36 -44.43 -10.07 -7.09
N PHE A 37 -44.24 -11.36 -6.79
CA PHE A 37 -43.13 -11.75 -5.93
C PHE A 37 -41.85 -11.55 -6.74
N PHE A 38 -41.25 -10.35 -6.60
CA PHE A 38 -39.80 -10.28 -6.63
C PHE A 38 -39.33 -11.17 -5.49
N THR A 39 -39.07 -12.45 -5.77
CA THR A 39 -38.15 -13.21 -4.94
C THR A 39 -36.85 -12.44 -5.02
N VAL A 40 -36.58 -11.62 -4.01
CA VAL A 40 -35.23 -11.19 -3.69
C VAL A 40 -34.51 -12.50 -3.42
N GLN A 41 -33.91 -13.04 -4.47
CA GLN A 41 -32.86 -14.02 -4.35
C GLN A 41 -31.83 -13.34 -3.46
N SER A 42 -31.80 -13.76 -2.20
CA SER A 42 -30.69 -13.51 -1.30
C SER A 42 -29.47 -14.07 -1.99
N ARG A 43 -28.78 -13.19 -2.74
CA ARG A 43 -27.49 -13.51 -3.33
C ARG A 43 -26.63 -14.01 -2.17
N PRO A 44 -25.92 -15.13 -2.32
CA PRO A 44 -24.92 -15.53 -1.33
C PRO A 44 -24.03 -14.31 -1.11
N THR A 45 -23.81 -13.93 0.17
CA THR A 45 -23.00 -12.77 0.57
C THR A 45 -21.78 -12.70 -0.32
N GLY A 46 -21.79 -11.74 -1.26
CA GLY A 46 -20.78 -11.68 -2.31
C GLY A 46 -19.41 -11.61 -1.65
N ILE A 47 -18.46 -12.40 -2.12
CA ILE A 47 -17.09 -12.29 -1.64
C ILE A 47 -16.63 -10.86 -1.94
N HIS A 48 -16.54 -10.03 -0.90
CA HIS A 48 -16.16 -8.63 -1.05
C HIS A 48 -14.69 -8.56 -1.46
N LEU A 49 -14.42 -7.92 -2.60
CA LEU A 49 -13.07 -7.66 -3.06
C LEU A 49 -12.42 -6.62 -2.15
N ARG A 50 -11.19 -6.89 -1.72
CA ARG A 50 -10.39 -5.99 -0.87
C ARG A 50 -9.55 -5.05 -1.72
N ASN A 51 -10.21 -4.23 -2.52
CA ASN A 51 -9.58 -3.16 -3.29
C ASN A 51 -10.21 -1.80 -2.98
N MET A 52 -9.44 -0.74 -3.22
CA MET A 52 -9.84 0.63 -2.92
C MET A 52 -11.12 1.03 -3.69
N ASP A 53 -11.27 0.63 -4.95
CA ASP A 53 -12.47 0.94 -5.75
C ASP A 53 -13.75 0.36 -5.14
N SER A 54 -13.67 -0.82 -4.52
CA SER A 54 -14.82 -1.42 -3.84
C SER A 54 -15.13 -0.71 -2.53
N PHE A 55 -14.11 -0.24 -1.82
CA PHE A 55 -14.29 0.61 -0.64
C PHE A 55 -14.93 1.96 -1.01
N ILE A 56 -14.40 2.65 -2.01
CA ILE A 56 -14.93 3.93 -2.51
C ILE A 56 -16.39 3.77 -2.96
N ARG A 57 -16.72 2.71 -3.70
CA ARG A 57 -18.11 2.43 -4.11
C ARG A 57 -19.05 2.19 -2.93
N ALA A 58 -18.57 1.50 -1.89
CA ALA A 58 -19.37 1.29 -0.68
C ALA A 58 -19.60 2.61 0.07
N VAL A 59 -18.59 3.47 0.17
CA VAL A 59 -18.70 4.83 0.73
C VAL A 59 -19.71 5.66 -0.07
N GLN A 60 -19.56 5.71 -1.39
CA GLN A 60 -20.48 6.43 -2.29
C GLN A 60 -21.93 5.94 -2.12
N GLN A 61 -22.15 4.63 -1.99
CA GLN A 61 -23.50 4.09 -1.79
C GLN A 61 -24.17 4.61 -0.51
N VAL A 62 -23.39 4.82 0.56
CA VAL A 62 -23.89 5.43 1.80
C VAL A 62 -24.23 6.90 1.57
N GLU A 63 -23.36 7.64 0.88
CA GLU A 63 -23.57 9.06 0.56
C GLU A 63 -24.79 9.27 -0.36
N ASP A 64 -24.94 8.45 -1.41
CA ASP A 64 -26.08 8.49 -2.34
C ASP A 64 -27.41 8.21 -1.62
N SER A 65 -27.38 7.32 -0.62
CA SER A 65 -28.56 6.99 0.19
C SER A 65 -28.88 8.06 1.24
N ASN A 66 -27.95 8.98 1.51
CA ASN A 66 -28.08 10.02 2.53
C ASN A 66 -27.61 11.39 1.97
N PRO A 67 -28.37 12.00 1.05
CA PRO A 67 -28.00 13.29 0.47
C PRO A 67 -27.76 14.36 1.56
N GLY A 68 -26.65 15.09 1.45
CA GLY A 68 -26.25 16.10 2.43
C GLY A 68 -25.53 15.56 3.67
N LEU A 69 -25.22 14.27 3.73
CA LEU A 69 -24.38 13.70 4.78
C LEU A 69 -22.99 14.34 4.76
N SER A 70 -22.60 14.94 5.89
CA SER A 70 -21.27 15.53 6.03
C SER A 70 -20.17 14.46 5.95
N PRO A 71 -19.08 14.68 5.21
CA PRO A 71 -17.96 13.75 5.15
C PRO A 71 -17.30 13.54 6.53
N LEU A 72 -17.33 14.56 7.42
CA LEU A 72 -16.82 14.44 8.80
C LEU A 72 -17.66 13.47 9.63
N VAL A 73 -18.99 13.54 9.47
CA VAL A 73 -19.92 12.64 10.15
C VAL A 73 -19.73 11.21 9.64
N LEU A 74 -19.58 11.03 8.33
CA LEU A 74 -19.37 9.72 7.72
C LEU A 74 -18.05 9.07 8.15
N VAL A 75 -16.92 9.79 8.10
CA VAL A 75 -15.62 9.22 8.52
C VAL A 75 -15.62 8.83 10.00
N ARG A 76 -16.25 9.64 10.86
CA ARG A 76 -16.42 9.32 12.29
C ARG A 76 -17.26 8.06 12.49
N ALA A 77 -18.30 7.88 11.68
CA ALA A 77 -19.15 6.70 11.72
C ALA A 77 -18.42 5.43 11.27
N LEU A 78 -17.60 5.53 10.23
CA LEU A 78 -16.73 4.46 9.76
C LEU A 78 -15.71 4.05 10.83
N ARG A 79 -15.10 5.04 11.51
CA ARG A 79 -14.21 4.80 12.67
C ARG A 79 -14.93 4.03 13.77
N GLY A 80 -16.11 4.48 14.18
CA GLY A 80 -16.91 3.83 15.22
C GLY A 80 -17.30 2.39 14.86
N THR A 81 -17.67 2.15 13.59
CA THR A 81 -17.99 0.80 13.08
C THR A 81 -16.81 -0.16 13.17
N ALA A 82 -15.59 0.34 12.99
CA ALA A 82 -14.37 -0.45 13.02
C ALA A 82 -13.80 -0.66 14.44
N GLY A 83 -14.42 -0.08 15.47
CA GLY A 83 -13.96 -0.16 16.86
C GLY A 83 -12.66 0.62 17.14
N HIS A 84 -12.34 1.63 16.31
CA HIS A 84 -11.12 2.45 16.45
C HIS A 84 -11.34 3.66 17.38
N ASP A 85 -11.89 3.42 18.57
CA ASP A 85 -12.06 4.41 19.65
C ASP A 85 -11.06 4.15 20.79
N ASP A 86 -9.78 3.94 20.45
CA ASP A 86 -8.73 3.86 21.46
C ASP A 86 -8.54 5.21 22.19
N VAL A 87 -7.87 5.17 23.35
CA VAL A 87 -7.74 6.34 24.24
C VAL A 87 -7.10 7.53 23.54
N MET A 88 -6.12 7.30 22.66
CA MET A 88 -5.44 8.37 21.93
C MET A 88 -6.30 8.92 20.80
N THR A 89 -7.01 8.05 20.08
CA THR A 89 -7.99 8.48 19.07
C THR A 89 -9.10 9.33 19.69
N VAL A 90 -9.66 8.91 20.82
CA VAL A 90 -10.67 9.68 21.56
C VAL A 90 -10.09 10.99 22.09
N HIS A 91 -8.83 11.02 22.53
CA HIS A 91 -8.16 12.25 22.97
C HIS A 91 -8.14 13.33 21.89
N PHE A 92 -7.79 12.98 20.65
CA PHE A 92 -7.71 13.95 19.55
C PHE A 92 -9.03 14.20 18.84
N LEU A 93 -9.81 13.16 18.55
CA LEU A 93 -11.00 13.24 17.69
C LEU A 93 -12.30 13.32 18.49
N GLY A 94 -12.31 12.85 19.73
CA GLY A 94 -13.50 12.64 20.54
C GLY A 94 -14.12 11.26 20.31
N ALA A 95 -14.98 10.83 21.23
CA ALA A 95 -15.70 9.56 21.11
C ALA A 95 -16.60 9.56 19.86
N SER A 96 -16.59 8.44 19.11
CA SER A 96 -17.38 8.31 17.88
C SER A 96 -18.90 8.30 18.14
N TYR A 97 -19.31 7.93 19.36
CA TYR A 97 -20.70 7.76 19.78
C TYR A 97 -21.33 9.00 20.47
N ASN A 98 -20.59 10.10 20.64
CA ASN A 98 -21.07 11.25 21.41
C ASN A 98 -21.65 12.36 20.51
N LEU A 99 -22.86 12.83 20.86
CA LEU A 99 -23.71 13.87 20.24
C LEU A 99 -24.70 13.43 19.14
N SER A 100 -25.73 14.27 18.95
CA SER A 100 -26.98 14.13 18.17
C SER A 100 -26.90 13.48 16.78
N ASP A 101 -25.71 13.42 16.19
CA ASP A 101 -25.41 12.74 14.93
C ASP A 101 -25.60 11.21 15.01
N SER A 102 -25.55 10.63 16.22
CA SER A 102 -25.75 9.19 16.48
C SER A 102 -27.03 8.61 15.86
N ARG A 103 -28.15 9.36 15.82
CA ARG A 103 -29.40 8.89 15.16
C ARG A 103 -29.32 8.88 13.64
N ILE A 104 -28.61 9.85 13.04
CA ILE A 104 -28.39 9.91 11.59
C ILE A 104 -27.40 8.80 11.19
N LEU A 105 -26.33 8.62 11.97
CA LEU A 105 -25.33 7.56 11.84
C LEU A 105 -25.94 6.15 11.88
N GLN A 106 -26.81 5.89 12.87
CA GLN A 106 -27.49 4.61 13.00
C GLN A 106 -28.37 4.31 11.77
N THR A 107 -28.92 5.31 11.11
CA THR A 107 -29.76 5.07 9.93
C THR A 107 -28.91 4.90 8.66
N ALA A 108 -27.79 5.63 8.53
CA ALA A 108 -26.97 5.66 7.32
C ALA A 108 -26.11 4.40 7.10
N ILE A 109 -25.52 3.82 8.17
CA ILE A 109 -24.58 2.69 8.05
C ILE A 109 -25.15 1.35 8.57
N LEU A 110 -26.21 1.36 9.40
CA LEU A 110 -26.71 0.12 10.03
C LEU A 110 -27.57 -0.78 9.12
N ASN A 111 -27.60 -0.59 7.80
CA ASN A 111 -28.01 -1.74 7.01
C ASN A 111 -26.97 -2.86 7.28
N ALA A 112 -27.44 -4.06 7.65
CA ALA A 112 -26.56 -5.11 8.18
C ALA A 112 -25.43 -5.49 7.22
N SER A 113 -25.66 -5.33 5.90
CA SER A 113 -24.66 -5.57 4.86
C SER A 113 -23.52 -4.54 4.84
N SER A 114 -23.83 -3.24 4.90
CA SER A 114 -22.84 -2.15 4.89
C SER A 114 -22.02 -2.16 6.16
N PHE A 115 -22.67 -2.33 7.32
CA PHE A 115 -21.98 -2.47 8.60
C PHE A 115 -20.96 -3.62 8.58
N SER A 116 -21.39 -4.83 8.19
CA SER A 116 -20.47 -5.98 8.14
C SER A 116 -19.33 -5.79 7.12
N PHE A 117 -19.56 -5.05 6.04
CA PHE A 117 -18.51 -4.75 5.08
C PHE A 117 -17.48 -3.79 5.68
N PHE A 118 -17.91 -2.65 6.23
CA PHE A 118 -17.01 -1.64 6.78
C PHE A 118 -16.24 -2.11 7.99
N ASP A 119 -16.88 -2.85 8.90
CA ASP A 119 -16.23 -3.52 10.03
C ASP A 119 -15.05 -4.36 9.52
N LYS A 120 -15.29 -5.27 8.57
CA LYS A 120 -14.24 -6.13 8.00
C LYS A 120 -13.19 -5.38 7.18
N ALA A 121 -13.59 -4.30 6.49
CA ALA A 121 -12.71 -3.56 5.60
C ALA A 121 -11.73 -2.66 6.37
N ILE A 122 -12.17 -2.09 7.49
CA ILE A 122 -11.41 -1.05 8.23
C ILE A 122 -10.75 -1.63 9.49
N HIS A 123 -11.34 -2.65 10.13
CA HIS A 123 -10.77 -3.26 11.32
C HIS A 123 -9.44 -3.94 10.97
N HIS A 124 -8.34 -3.35 11.45
CA HIS A 124 -7.00 -3.83 11.17
C HIS A 124 -6.59 -4.90 12.17
N ILE A 125 -6.16 -6.04 11.66
CA ILE A 125 -5.65 -7.15 12.44
C ILE A 125 -4.72 -8.00 11.57
N VAL A 126 -3.65 -8.50 12.16
CA VAL A 126 -2.84 -9.57 11.57
C VAL A 126 -3.15 -10.87 12.31
N THR A 127 -3.57 -11.89 11.56
CA THR A 127 -3.85 -13.23 12.11
C THR A 127 -2.57 -14.00 12.39
N ASP A 128 -2.65 -15.05 13.21
CA ASP A 128 -1.54 -15.99 13.48
C ASP A 128 -0.95 -16.66 12.23
N HIS A 129 -1.68 -16.64 11.11
CA HIS A 129 -1.23 -17.19 9.83
C HIS A 129 -0.62 -16.14 8.90
N GLY A 130 -0.43 -14.91 9.37
CA GLY A 130 0.14 -13.80 8.62
C GLY A 130 -0.80 -13.15 7.61
N GLU A 131 -2.10 -13.48 7.61
CA GLU A 131 -3.10 -12.70 6.87
C GLU A 131 -3.29 -11.36 7.58
N GLU A 132 -3.10 -10.27 6.85
CA GLU A 132 -3.40 -8.91 7.31
C GLU A 132 -4.76 -8.46 6.77
N ARG A 133 -5.64 -8.04 7.67
CA ARG A 133 -6.99 -7.51 7.43
C ARG A 133 -7.02 -5.99 7.71
N GLY A 134 -8.08 -5.31 7.32
CA GLY A 134 -8.12 -3.84 7.40
C GLY A 134 -7.32 -3.11 6.30
N VAL A 135 -6.83 -3.87 5.30
CA VAL A 135 -6.02 -3.36 4.18
C VAL A 135 -6.67 -3.65 2.84
N VAL A 136 -6.42 -2.78 1.85
CA VAL A 136 -6.94 -2.87 0.48
C VAL A 136 -5.83 -2.69 -0.55
N LEU A 137 -5.98 -3.32 -1.72
CA LEU A 137 -5.16 -3.06 -2.90
C LEU A 137 -5.60 -1.74 -3.55
N ALA A 138 -4.69 -0.78 -3.63
CA ALA A 138 -4.90 0.49 -4.33
C ALA A 138 -4.64 0.33 -5.85
N PRO A 139 -5.24 1.20 -6.71
CA PRO A 139 -5.08 1.11 -8.17
C PRO A 139 -3.64 1.33 -8.65
N ASP A 140 -2.82 1.97 -7.83
CA ASP A 140 -1.38 2.18 -8.03
C ASP A 140 -0.53 0.93 -7.75
N GLY A 141 -1.15 -0.18 -7.31
CA GLY A 141 -0.50 -1.46 -7.01
C GLY A 141 -0.02 -1.62 -5.56
N THR A 142 -0.13 -0.58 -4.75
CA THR A 142 0.27 -0.62 -3.34
C THR A 142 -0.85 -1.14 -2.44
N THR A 143 -0.49 -1.53 -1.22
CA THR A 143 -1.45 -2.01 -0.22
C THR A 143 -1.58 -0.96 0.88
N VAL A 144 -2.80 -0.59 1.23
CA VAL A 144 -3.10 0.54 2.11
C VAL A 144 -4.01 0.09 3.25
N ALA A 145 -3.62 0.38 4.48
CA ALA A 145 -4.49 0.21 5.65
C ALA A 145 -5.50 1.36 5.73
N LEU A 146 -6.79 1.02 5.85
CA LEU A 146 -7.85 2.02 5.84
C LEU A 146 -7.96 2.80 7.15
N ALA A 147 -7.63 2.18 8.29
CA ALA A 147 -7.74 2.83 9.60
C ALA A 147 -6.90 4.12 9.72
N PRO A 148 -5.56 4.10 9.54
CA PRO A 148 -4.76 5.33 9.65
C PRO A 148 -5.08 6.35 8.55
N LEU A 149 -5.52 5.90 7.37
CA LEU A 149 -6.01 6.77 6.30
C LEU A 149 -7.23 7.59 6.76
N LEU A 150 -8.24 6.92 7.31
CA LEU A 150 -9.48 7.57 7.77
C LEU A 150 -9.25 8.45 9.00
N LEU A 151 -8.33 8.08 9.91
CA LEU A 151 -7.96 8.92 11.05
C LEU A 151 -7.36 10.27 10.62
N GLY A 152 -6.49 10.26 9.60
CA GLY A 152 -5.92 11.48 9.04
C GLY A 152 -6.98 12.37 8.38
N ILE A 153 -7.90 11.77 7.61
CA ILE A 153 -9.03 12.46 6.99
C ILE A 153 -9.96 13.08 8.06
N GLU A 154 -10.33 12.33 9.11
CA GLU A 154 -11.17 12.86 10.20
C GLU A 154 -10.48 14.04 10.91
N SER A 155 -9.17 13.93 11.17
CA SER A 155 -8.39 15.01 11.77
C SER A 155 -8.42 16.30 10.91
N GLY A 156 -8.25 16.16 9.59
CA GLY A 156 -8.30 17.29 8.66
C GLY A 156 -9.69 17.93 8.56
N LEU A 157 -10.72 17.12 8.41
CA LEU A 157 -12.12 17.59 8.35
C LEU A 157 -12.57 18.26 9.65
N LYS A 158 -12.16 17.71 10.80
CA LYS A 158 -12.45 18.30 12.11
C LYS A 158 -11.82 19.69 12.24
N ALA A 159 -10.55 19.82 11.85
CA ALA A 159 -9.83 21.09 11.85
C ALA A 159 -10.49 22.13 10.93
N LYS A 160 -10.85 21.74 9.71
CA LYS A 160 -11.59 22.59 8.77
C LYS A 160 -12.92 23.08 9.35
N ASN A 161 -13.70 22.18 9.97
CA ASN A 161 -14.98 22.54 10.59
C ASN A 161 -14.83 23.46 11.81
N GLN A 162 -13.72 23.36 12.54
CA GLN A 162 -13.43 24.17 13.73
C GLN A 162 -12.67 25.46 13.43
N GLY A 163 -12.18 25.65 12.20
CA GLY A 163 -11.28 26.76 11.87
C GLY A 163 -9.96 26.71 12.65
N SER A 164 -9.48 25.50 12.98
CA SER A 164 -8.29 25.28 13.80
C SER A 164 -7.21 24.51 13.02
N ALA A 165 -6.02 24.38 13.62
CA ALA A 165 -5.01 23.45 13.10
C ALA A 165 -5.47 21.99 13.23
N ALA A 166 -4.98 21.11 12.34
CA ALA A 166 -5.16 19.66 12.40
C ALA A 166 -4.35 19.01 13.52
N VAL A 167 -4.79 19.23 14.76
CA VAL A 167 -4.18 18.61 15.95
C VAL A 167 -4.35 17.09 15.89
N GLY A 168 -3.27 16.36 16.11
CA GLY A 168 -3.28 14.89 16.12
C GLY A 168 -2.97 14.23 14.78
N LEU A 169 -2.75 15.00 13.70
CA LEU A 169 -2.51 14.44 12.36
C LEU A 169 -1.34 13.44 12.34
N PHE A 170 -0.14 13.85 12.77
CA PHE A 170 1.01 12.94 12.83
C PHE A 170 0.85 11.84 13.88
N PRO A 171 0.47 12.13 15.14
CA PRO A 171 0.32 11.10 16.17
C PRO A 171 -0.67 9.98 15.80
N LEU A 172 -1.82 10.31 15.17
CA LEU A 172 -2.86 9.35 14.79
C LEU A 172 -2.52 8.54 13.53
N THR A 173 -1.81 9.14 12.57
CA THR A 173 -1.53 8.50 11.28
C THR A 173 -0.27 7.63 11.30
N LEU A 174 0.80 8.11 11.95
CA LEU A 174 2.12 7.46 11.90
C LEU A 174 2.83 7.42 13.26
N GLY A 175 2.80 8.52 14.03
CA GLY A 175 3.63 8.71 15.22
C GLY A 175 3.48 7.58 16.25
N ARG A 176 2.24 7.23 16.60
CA ARG A 176 1.97 6.14 17.56
C ARG A 176 2.52 4.81 17.07
N THR A 177 2.19 4.44 15.83
CA THR A 177 2.58 3.16 15.24
C THR A 177 4.10 3.05 15.10
N LEU A 178 4.76 4.09 14.60
CA LEU A 178 6.22 4.12 14.47
C LEU A 178 6.89 3.98 15.83
N GLY A 179 6.50 4.81 16.80
CA GLY A 179 7.07 4.77 18.15
C GLY A 179 6.92 3.40 18.80
N LEU A 180 5.71 2.84 18.79
CA LEU A 180 5.45 1.52 19.39
C LEU A 180 6.17 0.39 18.65
N SER A 181 6.26 0.44 17.32
CA SER A 181 6.98 -0.56 16.54
C SER A 181 8.49 -0.53 16.83
N PHE A 182 9.08 0.66 16.93
CA PHE A 182 10.50 0.81 17.25
C PHE A 182 10.84 0.36 18.67
N LEU A 183 9.95 0.66 19.62
CA LEU A 183 10.11 0.24 21.01
C LEU A 183 9.94 -1.27 21.19
N SER A 184 8.84 -1.84 20.67
CA SER A 184 8.55 -3.28 20.83
C SER A 184 9.57 -4.19 20.17
N LEU A 185 10.31 -3.68 19.18
CA LEU A 185 11.34 -4.42 18.44
C LEU A 185 12.74 -3.83 18.66
N GLN A 186 12.96 -3.11 19.76
CA GLN A 186 14.25 -2.45 20.03
C GLN A 186 15.45 -3.41 20.08
N ASP A 187 15.22 -4.66 20.47
CA ASP A 187 16.25 -5.71 20.54
C ASP A 187 16.60 -6.31 19.17
N PHE A 188 15.82 -6.01 18.13
CA PHE A 188 16.09 -6.44 16.76
C PHE A 188 16.83 -5.36 15.96
N PRO A 189 17.55 -5.74 14.90
CA PRO A 189 18.13 -4.77 13.95
C PRO A 189 17.08 -3.76 13.45
N PRO A 190 17.42 -2.46 13.27
CA PRO A 190 16.47 -1.44 12.85
C PRO A 190 15.67 -1.77 11.59
N SER A 191 16.28 -2.50 10.64
CA SER A 191 15.64 -2.98 9.41
C SER A 191 14.46 -3.93 9.63
N LEU A 192 14.36 -4.58 10.79
CA LEU A 192 13.28 -5.49 11.16
C LEU A 192 12.22 -4.84 12.06
N ARG A 193 12.38 -3.56 12.43
CA ARG A 193 11.45 -2.85 13.31
C ARG A 193 10.25 -2.24 12.58
N LEU A 194 10.22 -2.36 11.25
CA LEU A 194 9.19 -1.82 10.37
C LEU A 194 8.96 -2.74 9.17
N GLY A 195 7.78 -2.64 8.58
CA GLY A 195 7.26 -3.60 7.61
C GLY A 195 6.69 -4.84 8.29
N PRO A 196 6.60 -6.01 7.64
CA PRO A 196 6.95 -6.27 6.25
C PRO A 196 5.83 -5.83 5.29
N ASN A 197 6.11 -5.99 3.98
CA ASN A 197 5.09 -6.04 2.94
C ASN A 197 4.52 -7.47 2.82
N GLY A 198 3.57 -7.65 1.92
CA GLY A 198 2.94 -8.93 1.64
C GLY A 198 2.53 -9.08 0.18
N CYS A 199 1.83 -10.17 -0.07
CA CYS A 199 1.33 -10.55 -1.38
C CYS A 199 -0.18 -10.76 -1.31
N TRP A 200 -0.88 -10.25 -2.31
CA TRP A 200 -2.27 -10.60 -2.57
C TRP A 200 -2.35 -11.99 -3.19
N ASP A 201 -3.38 -12.75 -2.83
CA ASP A 201 -3.71 -14.02 -3.46
C ASP A 201 -4.01 -13.85 -4.96
N ASN A 202 -4.65 -12.75 -5.33
CA ASN A 202 -4.92 -12.37 -6.70
C ASN A 202 -5.01 -10.84 -6.83
N VAL A 203 -4.19 -10.22 -7.67
CA VAL A 203 -4.21 -8.75 -7.82
C VAL A 203 -5.33 -8.20 -8.70
N GLU A 204 -6.02 -9.05 -9.47
CA GLU A 204 -7.23 -8.65 -10.21
C GLU A 204 -8.48 -8.78 -9.34
N HIS A 205 -8.49 -9.76 -8.42
CA HIS A 205 -9.60 -10.07 -7.53
C HIS A 205 -9.10 -10.29 -6.08
N PRO A 206 -8.55 -9.25 -5.43
CA PRO A 206 -7.87 -9.40 -4.14
C PRO A 206 -8.84 -9.79 -3.03
N LYS A 207 -8.52 -10.86 -2.30
CA LYS A 207 -9.32 -11.35 -1.17
C LYS A 207 -8.50 -11.58 0.08
N VAL A 208 -7.24 -11.98 -0.07
CA VAL A 208 -6.34 -12.29 1.03
C VAL A 208 -5.00 -11.62 0.79
N PHE A 209 -4.58 -10.79 1.73
CA PHE A 209 -3.22 -10.25 1.76
C PHE A 209 -2.42 -10.98 2.83
N LYS A 210 -1.30 -11.59 2.43
CA LYS A 210 -0.45 -12.37 3.32
C LYS A 210 0.93 -11.73 3.42
N LEU A 211 1.34 -11.44 4.66
CA LEU A 211 2.65 -10.88 4.94
C LEU A 211 3.76 -11.87 4.57
N SER A 212 4.85 -11.31 4.08
CA SER A 212 6.05 -12.06 3.66
C SER A 212 6.96 -12.45 4.81
N GLN A 213 6.81 -11.79 5.96
CA GLN A 213 7.56 -12.01 7.20
C GLN A 213 6.60 -11.86 8.40
N PRO A 214 7.03 -12.17 9.63
CA PRO A 214 6.26 -11.84 10.82
C PRO A 214 5.90 -10.35 10.87
N ALA A 215 4.69 -10.03 11.35
CA ALA A 215 4.22 -8.66 11.41
C ALA A 215 4.99 -7.82 12.43
N THR A 216 5.23 -6.56 12.08
CA THR A 216 5.50 -5.50 13.06
C THR A 216 4.22 -4.68 13.24
N LEU A 217 4.21 -3.77 14.23
CA LEU A 217 3.10 -2.81 14.37
C LEU A 217 3.04 -1.86 13.17
N ALA A 218 4.17 -1.60 12.51
CA ALA A 218 4.31 -0.70 11.38
C ALA A 218 4.47 -1.46 10.04
N THR A 219 3.49 -2.29 9.68
CA THR A 219 3.47 -2.96 8.34
C THR A 219 3.54 -1.93 7.21
N ASP A 220 4.01 -2.35 6.02
CA ASP A 220 4.09 -1.44 4.86
C ASP A 220 2.70 -0.87 4.50
N ALA A 221 1.63 -1.62 4.76
CA ALA A 221 0.25 -1.18 4.53
C ALA A 221 -0.21 -0.12 5.54
N ILE A 222 0.13 -0.28 6.82
CA ILE A 222 -0.13 0.73 7.86
C ILE A 222 0.62 2.02 7.55
N ILE A 223 1.89 1.93 7.18
CA ILE A 223 2.70 3.09 6.82
C ILE A 223 2.13 3.79 5.58
N SER A 224 1.72 3.04 4.56
CA SER A 224 1.09 3.62 3.36
C SER A 224 -0.22 4.34 3.69
N GLY A 225 -1.09 3.72 4.51
CA GLY A 225 -2.32 4.35 4.97
C GLY A 225 -2.09 5.58 5.85
N GLY A 226 -1.06 5.56 6.70
CA GLY A 226 -0.66 6.70 7.52
C GLY A 226 -0.14 7.87 6.69
N MET A 227 0.71 7.61 5.68
CA MET A 227 1.15 8.64 4.75
C MET A 227 -0.03 9.25 3.99
N ASP A 228 -0.92 8.42 3.45
CA ASP A 228 -2.07 8.87 2.66
C ASP A 228 -3.06 9.64 3.54
N GLY A 229 -3.29 9.20 4.77
CA GLY A 229 -4.10 9.91 5.77
C GLY A 229 -3.52 11.26 6.18
N ALA A 230 -2.19 11.34 6.37
CA ALA A 230 -1.52 12.59 6.67
C ALA A 230 -1.64 13.60 5.51
N ILE A 231 -1.42 13.15 4.27
CA ILE A 231 -1.54 13.98 3.06
C ILE A 231 -2.97 14.54 2.96
N LEU A 232 -3.98 13.67 2.93
CA LEU A 232 -5.37 14.09 2.76
C LEU A 232 -5.86 14.92 3.95
N GLY A 233 -5.44 14.58 5.18
CA GLY A 233 -5.77 15.37 6.36
C GLY A 233 -5.18 16.78 6.33
N THR A 234 -3.92 16.93 5.88
CA THR A 234 -3.31 18.24 5.67
C THR A 234 -4.07 19.04 4.61
N ASP A 235 -4.33 18.44 3.44
CA ASP A 235 -5.03 19.12 2.34
C ASP A 235 -6.41 19.61 2.77
N LEU A 236 -7.18 18.76 3.47
CA LEU A 236 -8.51 19.11 3.96
C LEU A 236 -8.48 20.22 5.02
N SER A 237 -7.46 20.23 5.89
CA SER A 237 -7.31 21.27 6.91
C SER A 237 -6.93 22.64 6.34
N ASN A 238 -6.33 22.66 5.14
CA ASN A 238 -5.89 23.88 4.46
C ASN A 238 -6.98 24.52 3.58
N LEU A 239 -8.14 23.88 3.42
CA LEU A 239 -9.28 24.46 2.70
C LEU A 239 -9.70 25.79 3.33
N THR A 240 -9.95 26.79 2.50
CA THR A 240 -10.37 28.13 2.95
C THR A 240 -11.73 28.09 3.63
N ALA A 241 -12.08 29.10 4.42
CA ALA A 241 -13.37 29.16 5.12
C ALA A 241 -14.58 29.01 4.19
N SER A 242 -14.50 29.53 2.96
CA SER A 242 -15.55 29.47 1.93
C SER A 242 -15.63 28.13 1.19
N GLU A 243 -14.59 27.30 1.24
CA GLU A 243 -14.59 26.00 0.57
C GLU A 243 -15.28 24.97 1.45
N GLU A 244 -16.29 24.30 0.89
CA GLU A 244 -16.91 23.14 1.51
C GLU A 244 -16.14 21.87 1.15
N PRO A 245 -15.87 20.96 2.12
CA PRO A 245 -15.26 19.68 1.80
C PRO A 245 -16.14 18.84 0.87
N LYS A 246 -15.52 18.24 -0.14
CA LYS A 246 -16.15 17.26 -1.03
C LYS A 246 -16.62 16.02 -0.27
N ALA A 247 -17.46 15.20 -0.90
CA ALA A 247 -17.85 13.90 -0.36
C ALA A 247 -16.60 13.02 -0.11
N LEU A 248 -16.66 12.11 0.86
CA LEU A 248 -15.54 11.24 1.20
C LEU A 248 -15.16 10.34 0.01
N SER A 249 -16.14 9.83 -0.72
CA SER A 249 -15.91 9.07 -1.95
C SER A 249 -15.16 9.89 -3.01
N GLU A 250 -15.50 11.16 -3.19
CA GLU A 250 -14.85 12.06 -4.14
C GLU A 250 -13.41 12.36 -3.73
N ILE A 251 -13.17 12.66 -2.45
CA ILE A 251 -11.82 12.86 -1.88
C ILE A 251 -10.95 11.63 -2.17
N LEU A 252 -11.45 10.43 -1.87
CA LEU A 252 -10.72 9.18 -2.11
C LEU A 252 -10.53 8.90 -3.62
N LYS A 253 -11.53 9.20 -4.45
CA LYS A 253 -11.47 9.00 -5.90
C LYS A 253 -10.45 9.91 -6.55
N GLU A 254 -10.37 11.18 -6.16
CA GLU A 254 -9.37 12.11 -6.68
C GLU A 254 -7.94 11.66 -6.37
N TYR A 255 -7.73 11.06 -5.20
CA TYR A 255 -6.41 10.58 -4.78
C TYR A 255 -6.00 9.22 -5.38
N TYR A 256 -6.94 8.27 -5.48
CA TYR A 256 -6.66 6.88 -5.90
C TYR A 256 -7.05 6.56 -7.35
N SER A 257 -8.03 7.26 -7.93
CA SER A 257 -8.56 6.99 -9.28
C SER A 257 -8.07 8.03 -10.30
N PHE A 258 -6.78 7.99 -10.62
CA PHE A 258 -6.14 8.89 -11.58
C PHE A 258 -5.91 8.20 -12.94
N THR A 259 -5.67 8.99 -13.99
CA THR A 259 -5.27 8.51 -15.31
C THR A 259 -4.08 9.30 -15.80
N LEU A 260 -3.00 8.59 -16.17
CA LEU A 260 -1.78 9.21 -16.68
C LEU A 260 -1.82 9.28 -18.22
N GLN A 261 -1.26 10.36 -18.77
CA GLN A 261 -1.21 10.60 -20.21
C GLN A 261 0.11 10.14 -20.82
N VAL A 262 0.07 9.72 -22.09
CA VAL A 262 1.27 9.29 -22.84
C VAL A 262 2.24 10.47 -23.00
N GLY A 263 3.54 10.21 -22.85
CA GLY A 263 4.61 11.19 -23.03
C GLY A 263 4.98 11.95 -21.76
N GLN A 264 4.01 12.36 -20.95
CA GLN A 264 4.27 13.09 -19.70
C GLN A 264 4.17 12.20 -18.44
N GLY A 265 3.31 11.19 -18.42
CA GLY A 265 3.16 10.31 -17.26
C GLY A 265 2.81 11.10 -15.99
N LEU A 266 3.58 10.90 -14.91
CA LEU A 266 3.44 11.67 -13.67
C LEU A 266 3.90 13.13 -13.79
N ASP A 267 4.73 13.48 -14.77
CA ASP A 267 5.27 14.85 -14.89
C ASP A 267 4.18 15.90 -15.15
N ALA A 268 3.02 15.48 -15.67
CA ALA A 268 1.88 16.34 -15.92
C ALA A 268 0.93 16.49 -14.70
N VAL A 269 1.11 15.68 -13.65
CA VAL A 269 0.16 15.65 -12.53
C VAL A 269 0.58 16.62 -11.44
N THR A 270 -0.21 17.67 -11.26
CA THR A 270 0.01 18.69 -10.22
C THR A 270 -0.71 18.39 -8.91
N GLY A 271 -1.80 17.63 -8.94
CA GLY A 271 -2.59 17.27 -7.77
C GLY A 271 -2.00 16.15 -6.91
N PRO A 272 -2.46 16.01 -5.65
CA PRO A 272 -2.05 14.93 -4.77
C PRO A 272 -2.66 13.60 -5.24
N ILE A 273 -1.83 12.71 -5.77
CA ILE A 273 -2.23 11.36 -6.17
C ILE A 273 -1.36 10.30 -5.50
N SER A 274 -1.93 9.13 -5.27
CA SER A 274 -1.30 8.02 -4.56
C SER A 274 0.11 7.59 -5.06
N PRO A 275 0.44 7.61 -6.37
CA PRO A 275 1.81 7.39 -6.83
C PRO A 275 2.86 8.33 -6.25
N ARG A 276 2.46 9.56 -5.90
CA ARG A 276 3.33 10.58 -5.31
C ARG A 276 3.35 10.54 -3.78
N ARG A 277 2.73 9.55 -3.12
CA ARG A 277 2.60 9.54 -1.64
C ARG A 277 3.92 9.73 -0.89
N ARG A 278 5.01 9.16 -1.40
CA ARG A 278 6.32 9.20 -0.73
C ARG A 278 6.90 10.60 -0.78
N GLU A 279 6.79 11.26 -1.94
CA GLU A 279 7.20 12.65 -2.13
C GLU A 279 6.33 13.61 -1.31
N LEU A 280 5.01 13.46 -1.40
CA LEU A 280 4.04 14.31 -0.71
C LEU A 280 4.17 14.18 0.81
N SER A 281 4.18 12.94 1.34
CA SER A 281 4.33 12.72 2.78
C SER A 281 5.68 13.20 3.30
N ARG A 282 6.76 13.11 2.52
CA ARG A 282 8.05 13.72 2.88
C ARG A 282 7.91 15.23 3.00
N ALA A 283 7.33 15.89 2.00
CA ALA A 283 7.18 17.35 2.00
C ALA A 283 6.37 17.88 3.19
N ILE A 284 5.39 17.11 3.71
CA ILE A 284 4.56 17.53 4.85
C ILE A 284 5.08 17.06 6.22
N LEU A 285 5.77 15.92 6.30
CA LEU A 285 6.16 15.29 7.57
C LEU A 285 7.66 15.36 7.88
N GLU A 286 8.52 15.52 6.87
CA GLU A 286 9.95 15.66 7.09
C GLU A 286 10.21 16.99 7.82
N SER A 287 10.69 16.87 9.06
CA SER A 287 11.04 18.01 9.89
C SER A 287 12.29 17.67 10.71
N PRO A 288 13.12 18.66 11.07
CA PRO A 288 14.28 18.46 11.94
C PRO A 288 13.92 17.75 13.26
N ASP A 289 12.69 17.99 13.74
CA ASP A 289 12.17 17.49 15.01
C ASP A 289 11.37 16.18 14.89
N LEU A 290 11.50 15.41 13.79
CA LEU A 290 10.73 14.18 13.61
C LEU A 290 10.95 13.17 14.76
N HIS A 291 12.17 13.12 15.30
CA HIS A 291 12.49 12.33 16.50
C HIS A 291 11.68 12.80 17.72
N SER A 292 11.70 14.10 18.01
CA SER A 292 10.93 14.71 19.10
C SER A 292 9.43 14.45 18.96
N LYS A 293 8.87 14.60 17.74
CA LYS A 293 7.45 14.33 17.48
C LYS A 293 7.04 12.89 17.81
N VAL A 294 7.90 11.91 17.52
CA VAL A 294 7.63 10.51 17.88
C VAL A 294 7.75 10.31 19.40
N MET A 295 8.75 10.91 20.04
CA MET A 295 8.92 10.84 21.50
C MET A 295 7.73 11.48 22.25
N GLU A 296 7.32 12.67 21.85
CA GLU A 296 6.13 13.37 22.39
C GLU A 296 4.85 12.53 22.19
N THR A 297 4.75 11.83 21.05
CA THR A 297 3.64 10.91 20.81
C THR A 297 3.67 9.73 21.78
N LEU A 298 4.84 9.13 22.02
CA LEU A 298 4.99 8.03 22.98
C LEU A 298 4.71 8.48 24.42
N GLU A 299 5.19 9.66 24.82
CA GLU A 299 4.90 10.24 26.13
C GLU A 299 3.39 10.42 26.34
N LEU A 300 2.68 10.89 25.31
CA LEU A 300 1.23 10.99 25.35
C LEU A 300 0.57 9.60 25.47
N VAL A 301 1.03 8.62 24.70
CA VAL A 301 0.53 7.22 24.79
C VAL A 301 0.67 6.71 26.22
N TRP A 302 1.86 6.82 26.81
CA TRP A 302 2.10 6.32 28.16
C TRP A 302 1.27 7.03 29.22
N LYS A 303 1.07 8.35 29.09
CA LYS A 303 0.21 9.11 29.99
C LYS A 303 -1.25 8.68 29.90
N LEU A 304 -1.74 8.46 28.68
CA LEU A 304 -3.13 8.06 28.44
C LEU A 304 -3.40 6.60 28.87
N GLU A 305 -2.41 5.72 28.69
CA GLU A 305 -2.51 4.29 29.02
C GLU A 305 -2.03 3.96 30.45
N LYS A 306 -1.53 4.95 31.21
CA LYS A 306 -0.98 4.81 32.57
C LYS A 306 0.24 3.88 32.64
N THR A 307 1.14 4.01 31.67
CA THR A 307 2.37 3.22 31.54
C THR A 307 3.62 4.09 31.52
N GLU A 308 3.63 5.21 32.24
CA GLU A 308 4.70 6.22 32.22
C GLU A 308 6.06 5.68 32.65
N TRP A 309 6.09 4.60 33.43
CA TRP A 309 7.33 3.93 33.83
C TRP A 309 8.16 3.42 32.65
N ILE A 310 7.54 3.17 31.48
CA ILE A 310 8.25 2.79 30.24
C ILE A 310 9.16 3.92 29.76
N GLY A 311 8.77 5.18 29.96
CA GLY A 311 9.57 6.35 29.57
C GLY A 311 10.84 6.55 30.40
N LEU A 312 11.04 5.79 31.48
CA LEU A 312 12.27 5.81 32.28
C LEU A 312 13.39 4.94 31.70
N ASP A 313 13.09 4.13 30.67
CA ASP A 313 14.09 3.32 29.97
C ASP A 313 15.00 4.23 29.12
N THR A 314 16.32 4.11 29.33
CA THR A 314 17.33 4.90 28.61
C THR A 314 17.51 4.48 27.15
N GLY A 315 16.97 3.33 26.74
CA GLY A 315 17.05 2.78 25.39
C GLY A 315 16.05 3.39 24.38
N VAL A 316 14.93 3.94 24.84
CA VAL A 316 13.81 4.32 23.96
C VAL A 316 14.22 5.37 22.93
N GLY A 317 14.91 6.42 23.37
CA GLY A 317 15.35 7.50 22.48
C GLY A 317 16.26 7.01 21.35
N LYS A 318 17.13 6.03 21.63
CA LYS A 318 17.98 5.40 20.62
C LYS A 318 17.16 4.49 19.70
N ALA A 319 16.26 3.68 20.24
CA ALA A 319 15.41 2.80 19.45
C ALA A 319 14.58 3.57 18.42
N VAL A 320 14.00 4.70 18.83
CA VAL A 320 13.26 5.63 17.97
C VAL A 320 14.17 6.26 16.92
N LYS A 321 15.37 6.73 17.30
CA LYS A 321 16.33 7.33 16.36
C LYS A 321 16.73 6.35 15.25
N ASP A 322 17.14 5.14 15.62
CA ASP A 322 17.57 4.12 14.66
C ASP A 322 16.40 3.65 13.77
N GLY A 323 15.20 3.52 14.35
CA GLY A 323 13.98 3.19 13.63
C GLY A 323 13.59 4.25 12.61
N LEU A 324 13.66 5.53 12.99
CA LEU A 324 13.36 6.66 12.10
C LEU A 324 14.35 6.75 10.93
N GLN A 325 15.65 6.51 11.16
CA GLN A 325 16.62 6.44 10.07
C GLN A 325 16.23 5.37 9.04
N THR A 326 15.75 4.22 9.51
CA THR A 326 15.27 3.14 8.65
C THR A 326 13.98 3.53 7.92
N PHE A 327 13.06 4.21 8.59
CA PHE A 327 11.82 4.71 7.99
C PHE A 327 12.11 5.71 6.86
N VAL A 328 12.94 6.72 7.12
CA VAL A 328 13.35 7.72 6.11
C VAL A 328 14.01 7.03 4.93
N HIS A 329 14.95 6.12 5.20
CA HIS A 329 15.62 5.39 4.15
C HIS A 329 14.64 4.57 3.29
N LYS A 330 13.76 3.80 3.91
CA LYS A 330 12.85 2.87 3.21
C LYS A 330 11.71 3.59 2.49
N TYR A 331 11.11 4.60 3.08
CA TYR A 331 9.85 5.20 2.60
C TYR A 331 10.04 6.55 1.91
N TRP A 332 11.11 7.30 2.17
CA TRP A 332 11.36 8.60 1.55
C TRP A 332 12.58 8.63 0.62
N ASP A 333 13.62 7.84 0.90
CA ASP A 333 14.80 7.83 0.04
C ASP A 333 14.71 6.82 -1.10
N CYS A 334 14.32 5.59 -0.78
CA CYS A 334 14.08 4.53 -1.73
C CYS A 334 12.78 4.75 -2.54
N PRO A 335 12.74 4.32 -3.81
CA PRO A 335 11.48 4.28 -4.57
C PRO A 335 10.59 3.16 -4.05
N GLN A 336 9.29 3.24 -4.33
CA GLN A 336 8.41 2.10 -4.11
C GLN A 336 8.73 1.01 -5.14
N ILE A 337 9.16 -0.16 -4.64
CA ILE A 337 9.45 -1.32 -5.46
C ILE A 337 8.27 -2.29 -5.36
N ILE A 338 7.61 -2.57 -6.49
CA ILE A 338 6.57 -3.58 -6.61
C ILE A 338 7.24 -4.96 -6.64
N PRO A 339 7.06 -5.79 -5.59
CA PRO A 339 7.69 -7.09 -5.49
C PRO A 339 7.12 -8.07 -6.51
N ARG A 340 7.88 -9.12 -6.80
CA ARG A 340 7.53 -10.18 -7.76
C ARG A 340 6.10 -10.69 -7.65
N CYS A 341 5.64 -10.98 -6.44
CA CYS A 341 4.30 -11.53 -6.24
C CYS A 341 3.17 -10.54 -6.60
N GLN A 342 3.40 -9.23 -6.44
CA GLN A 342 2.37 -8.22 -6.70
C GLN A 342 2.15 -8.00 -8.20
N TRP A 343 3.20 -8.04 -9.03
CA TRP A 343 3.01 -7.99 -10.49
C TRP A 343 2.67 -9.35 -11.12
N GLY A 344 2.53 -10.41 -10.31
CA GLY A 344 2.12 -11.74 -10.76
C GLY A 344 3.24 -12.51 -11.46
N ALA A 345 4.47 -12.40 -10.97
CA ALA A 345 5.61 -13.13 -11.49
C ALA A 345 5.43 -14.64 -11.38
N LYS A 346 5.84 -15.37 -12.41
CA LYS A 346 6.15 -16.80 -12.29
C LYS A 346 7.38 -17.01 -11.40
N ALA A 347 7.48 -18.20 -10.84
CA ALA A 347 8.68 -18.63 -10.12
C ALA A 347 9.91 -18.64 -11.05
N HIS A 348 11.09 -18.50 -10.44
CA HIS A 348 12.35 -18.73 -11.13
C HIS A 348 12.43 -20.20 -11.58
N ARG A 349 13.08 -20.47 -12.73
CA ARG A 349 13.39 -21.83 -13.18
C ARG A 349 14.81 -22.21 -12.75
N GLY A 350 14.93 -23.27 -11.98
CA GLY A 350 16.22 -23.69 -11.41
C GLY A 350 16.56 -22.95 -10.12
N THR A 351 17.85 -22.95 -9.76
CA THR A 351 18.35 -22.30 -8.54
C THR A 351 18.89 -20.91 -8.87
N PRO A 352 18.34 -19.83 -8.28
CA PRO A 352 18.90 -18.49 -8.43
C PRO A 352 20.36 -18.42 -7.97
N ILE A 353 21.22 -17.79 -8.77
CA ILE A 353 22.64 -17.62 -8.45
C ILE A 353 22.80 -16.32 -7.64
N PRO A 354 23.36 -16.37 -6.41
CA PRO A 354 23.59 -15.17 -5.61
C PRO A 354 24.65 -14.25 -6.23
N LEU A 355 24.48 -12.93 -6.04
CA LEU A 355 25.47 -11.92 -6.39
C LEU A 355 26.51 -11.73 -5.28
N SER A 356 27.73 -11.34 -5.67
CA SER A 356 28.74 -10.85 -4.73
C SER A 356 28.64 -9.32 -4.63
N LEU A 357 28.10 -8.82 -3.52
CA LEU A 357 27.85 -7.40 -3.29
C LEU A 357 29.03 -6.73 -2.53
N PRO A 358 29.24 -5.41 -2.68
CA PRO A 358 28.52 -4.48 -3.56
C PRO A 358 28.92 -4.64 -5.04
N LEU A 359 27.97 -4.39 -5.94
CA LEU A 359 28.25 -4.31 -7.38
C LEU A 359 28.94 -2.99 -7.73
N GLN A 360 29.66 -2.96 -8.86
CA GLN A 360 30.42 -1.79 -9.30
C GLN A 360 29.76 -1.05 -10.47
N TYR A 361 28.76 -1.65 -11.10
CA TYR A 361 28.13 -1.11 -12.31
C TYR A 361 26.61 -1.07 -12.23
N LEU A 362 26.04 -0.12 -12.97
CA LEU A 362 24.64 -0.09 -13.31
C LEU A 362 24.51 0.02 -14.83
N TYR A 363 23.79 -0.92 -15.42
CA TYR A 363 23.54 -0.98 -16.86
C TYR A 363 22.12 -0.49 -17.16
N VAL A 364 22.02 0.60 -17.92
CA VAL A 364 20.73 1.16 -18.34
C VAL A 364 20.26 0.49 -19.63
N HIS A 365 19.00 0.06 -19.60
CA HIS A 365 18.29 -0.56 -20.73
C HIS A 365 16.99 0.18 -21.04
N HIS A 366 16.51 -0.01 -22.26
CA HIS A 366 15.09 0.10 -22.57
C HIS A 366 14.53 -1.29 -22.88
N THR A 367 13.21 -1.47 -22.89
CA THR A 367 12.64 -2.76 -23.27
C THR A 367 12.64 -2.96 -24.78
N TYR A 368 12.52 -1.87 -25.56
CA TYR A 368 12.22 -1.88 -27.00
C TYR A 368 10.89 -2.53 -27.35
N GLU A 369 10.68 -3.77 -26.90
CA GLU A 369 9.38 -4.44 -26.84
C GLU A 369 9.13 -4.95 -25.40
N PRO A 370 8.03 -4.55 -24.75
CA PRO A 370 6.97 -3.66 -25.23
C PRO A 370 7.47 -2.23 -25.51
N SER A 371 7.04 -1.65 -26.63
CA SER A 371 7.54 -0.37 -27.17
C SER A 371 6.87 0.87 -26.59
N SER A 372 5.65 0.76 -26.09
CA SER A 372 4.94 1.87 -25.45
C SER A 372 5.19 1.92 -23.94
N PRO A 373 5.34 3.12 -23.35
CA PRO A 373 5.32 3.31 -21.91
C PRO A 373 4.04 2.72 -21.29
N CYS A 374 4.18 2.10 -20.12
CA CYS A 374 3.03 1.64 -19.34
C CYS A 374 2.67 2.70 -18.28
N LEU A 375 1.37 2.99 -18.15
CA LEU A 375 0.86 4.16 -17.42
C LEU A 375 -0.09 3.79 -16.26
N SER A 376 -0.15 2.51 -15.92
CA SER A 376 -0.90 2.02 -14.77
C SER A 376 -0.30 0.72 -14.27
N PHE A 377 -0.49 0.45 -12.98
CA PHE A 377 -0.03 -0.80 -12.34
C PHE A 377 -0.45 -2.04 -13.13
N ARG A 378 -1.70 -2.08 -13.60
CA ARG A 378 -2.22 -3.19 -14.41
C ARG A 378 -1.44 -3.37 -15.72
N ASN A 379 -1.19 -2.28 -16.45
CA ASN A 379 -0.49 -2.31 -17.73
C ASN A 379 0.99 -2.64 -17.55
N CYS A 380 1.65 -2.05 -16.55
CA CYS A 380 3.05 -2.31 -16.25
C CYS A 380 3.25 -3.76 -15.78
N SER A 381 2.38 -4.27 -14.89
CA SER A 381 2.40 -5.67 -14.47
C SER A 381 2.17 -6.65 -15.64
N ARG A 382 1.27 -6.31 -16.58
CA ARG A 382 1.08 -7.09 -17.82
C ARG A 382 2.35 -7.11 -18.67
N ASN A 383 3.00 -5.96 -18.85
CA ASN A 383 4.26 -5.85 -19.59
C ASN A 383 5.38 -6.65 -18.91
N MET A 384 5.50 -6.60 -17.58
CA MET A 384 6.43 -7.41 -16.79
C MET A 384 6.21 -8.91 -17.03
N ARG A 385 4.97 -9.39 -16.94
CA ARG A 385 4.63 -10.80 -17.22
C ARG A 385 4.91 -11.20 -18.67
N SER A 386 4.67 -10.30 -19.63
CA SER A 386 5.00 -10.54 -21.04
C SER A 386 6.51 -10.70 -21.26
N MET A 387 7.31 -9.80 -20.69
CA MET A 387 8.78 -9.90 -20.77
C MET A 387 9.31 -11.13 -20.05
N GLN A 388 8.78 -11.46 -18.87
CA GLN A 388 9.18 -12.68 -18.15
C GLN A 388 8.86 -13.92 -18.97
N ARG A 389 7.66 -13.99 -19.56
CA ARG A 389 7.26 -15.09 -20.44
C ARG A 389 8.22 -15.22 -21.61
N TYR A 390 8.48 -14.15 -22.33
CA TYR A 390 9.40 -14.16 -23.46
C TYR A 390 10.81 -14.62 -23.06
N HIS A 391 11.33 -14.12 -21.94
CA HIS A 391 12.64 -14.52 -21.44
C HIS A 391 12.69 -16.00 -21.01
N GLN A 392 11.65 -16.51 -20.35
CA GLN A 392 11.62 -17.91 -19.88
C GLN A 392 11.26 -18.91 -20.99
N GLU A 393 10.19 -18.64 -21.73
CA GLU A 393 9.59 -19.57 -22.70
C GLU A 393 10.32 -19.50 -24.04
N ASP A 394 10.62 -18.31 -24.57
CA ASP A 394 11.23 -18.17 -25.90
C ASP A 394 12.76 -18.15 -25.86
N ARG A 395 13.37 -17.52 -24.83
CA ARG A 395 14.84 -17.47 -24.68
C ARG A 395 15.43 -18.56 -23.78
N GLY A 396 14.59 -19.34 -23.10
CA GLY A 396 15.04 -20.40 -22.20
C GLY A 396 15.77 -19.91 -20.94
N TRP A 397 15.64 -18.63 -20.57
CA TRP A 397 16.27 -18.09 -19.37
C TRP A 397 15.54 -18.55 -18.10
N SER A 398 16.23 -18.48 -16.96
CA SER A 398 15.64 -18.86 -15.70
C SER A 398 14.53 -17.92 -15.22
N ASP A 399 14.56 -16.67 -15.65
CA ASP A 399 13.63 -15.61 -15.27
C ASP A 399 13.77 -14.38 -16.19
N ILE A 400 12.98 -13.33 -15.96
CA ILE A 400 13.18 -12.01 -16.56
C ILE A 400 14.65 -11.59 -16.45
N GLY A 401 15.22 -11.05 -17.53
CA GLY A 401 16.67 -10.77 -17.59
C GLY A 401 17.15 -9.65 -16.69
N TYR A 402 16.31 -8.64 -16.43
CA TYR A 402 16.68 -7.43 -15.69
C TYR A 402 16.64 -7.63 -14.16
N SER A 403 17.47 -6.89 -13.44
CA SER A 403 17.41 -6.80 -11.97
C SER A 403 16.14 -6.03 -11.56
N PHE A 404 15.92 -4.87 -12.19
CA PHE A 404 14.77 -4.00 -11.97
C PHE A 404 14.22 -3.45 -13.28
N VAL A 405 12.95 -3.09 -13.30
CA VAL A 405 12.29 -2.48 -14.44
C VAL A 405 11.47 -1.28 -13.99
N VAL A 406 11.62 -0.12 -14.62
CA VAL A 406 10.88 1.10 -14.31
C VAL A 406 9.68 1.23 -15.22
N GLY A 407 8.50 1.43 -14.63
CA GLY A 407 7.27 1.79 -15.32
C GLY A 407 7.06 3.31 -15.33
N SER A 408 6.32 3.81 -16.31
CA SER A 408 5.90 5.22 -16.35
C SER A 408 4.67 5.50 -15.49
N ASP A 409 4.22 4.52 -14.73
CA ASP A 409 3.19 4.60 -13.68
C ASP A 409 3.73 5.09 -12.33
N GLY A 410 5.02 5.39 -12.24
CA GLY A 410 5.65 5.94 -11.03
C GLY A 410 6.32 4.90 -10.15
N TYR A 411 6.49 3.65 -10.62
CA TYR A 411 7.01 2.56 -9.81
C TYR A 411 8.20 1.83 -10.44
N VAL A 412 9.01 1.24 -9.57
CA VAL A 412 10.02 0.26 -9.93
C VAL A 412 9.47 -1.13 -9.68
N TYR A 413 9.65 -2.04 -10.62
CA TYR A 413 9.23 -3.42 -10.56
C TYR A 413 10.44 -4.32 -10.31
N GLU A 414 10.32 -5.19 -9.31
CA GLU A 414 11.36 -6.18 -9.01
C GLU A 414 11.41 -7.24 -10.11
N GLY A 415 12.53 -7.30 -10.84
CA GLY A 415 12.85 -8.40 -11.73
C GLY A 415 13.52 -9.52 -10.94
N ARG A 416 14.82 -9.75 -11.18
CA ARG A 416 15.63 -10.66 -10.35
C ARG A 416 16.00 -10.07 -8.99
N GLY A 417 15.78 -8.76 -8.82
CA GLY A 417 15.95 -8.08 -7.56
C GLY A 417 17.42 -7.84 -7.18
N TRP A 418 17.63 -7.62 -5.90
CA TRP A 418 18.91 -7.14 -5.35
C TRP A 418 19.98 -8.22 -5.23
N ASN A 419 19.58 -9.47 -4.99
CA ASN A 419 20.51 -10.48 -4.48
C ASN A 419 20.90 -11.53 -5.52
N TYR A 420 20.29 -11.52 -6.72
CA TYR A 420 20.41 -12.60 -7.68
C TYR A 420 20.87 -12.14 -9.06
N LEU A 421 21.68 -12.98 -9.69
CA LEU A 421 22.33 -12.75 -10.97
C LEU A 421 21.33 -12.52 -12.12
N GLY A 422 21.56 -11.45 -12.88
CA GLY A 422 20.85 -11.05 -14.10
C GLY A 422 21.07 -11.92 -15.33
N THR A 423 20.37 -11.60 -16.42
CA THR A 423 20.70 -12.03 -17.80
C THR A 423 20.42 -10.87 -18.77
N HIS A 424 20.84 -9.66 -18.39
CA HIS A 424 20.54 -8.42 -19.10
C HIS A 424 21.71 -7.94 -19.96
N THR A 425 22.96 -8.14 -19.51
CA THR A 425 24.16 -7.60 -20.15
C THR A 425 25.21 -8.70 -20.26
N ARG A 426 25.40 -9.26 -21.46
CA ARG A 426 26.33 -10.37 -21.69
C ARG A 426 27.75 -10.02 -21.20
N GLY A 427 28.36 -10.91 -20.41
CA GLY A 427 29.69 -10.73 -19.84
C GLY A 427 29.77 -9.80 -18.62
N HIS A 428 28.64 -9.25 -18.17
CA HIS A 428 28.62 -8.22 -17.11
C HIS A 428 27.49 -8.42 -16.09
N ASN A 429 26.76 -9.54 -16.15
CA ASN A 429 25.58 -9.78 -15.32
C ASN A 429 25.90 -9.87 -13.82
N ASP A 430 27.12 -10.31 -13.48
CA ASP A 430 27.61 -10.61 -12.13
C ASP A 430 28.28 -9.41 -11.44
N VAL A 431 28.56 -8.34 -12.18
CA VAL A 431 29.26 -7.14 -11.69
C VAL A 431 28.38 -5.89 -11.66
N GLY A 432 27.15 -5.95 -12.15
CA GLY A 432 26.26 -4.79 -12.17
C GLY A 432 24.77 -5.10 -12.26
N TYR A 433 23.95 -4.18 -11.76
CA TYR A 433 22.49 -4.25 -11.90
C TYR A 433 22.07 -3.85 -13.30
N GLY A 434 21.20 -4.63 -13.93
CA GLY A 434 20.53 -4.22 -15.16
C GLY A 434 19.17 -3.61 -14.85
N VAL A 435 19.01 -2.33 -15.17
CA VAL A 435 17.75 -1.60 -14.98
C VAL A 435 17.18 -1.19 -16.32
N SER A 436 15.96 -1.63 -16.61
CA SER A 436 15.27 -1.31 -17.87
C SER A 436 14.12 -0.34 -17.66
N ILE A 437 13.91 0.62 -18.57
CA ILE A 437 12.70 1.44 -18.60
C ILE A 437 11.76 0.90 -19.69
N ILE A 438 10.49 0.68 -19.34
CA ILE A 438 9.47 0.14 -20.26
C ILE A 438 9.17 1.14 -21.38
N GLY A 439 9.63 0.85 -22.59
CA GLY A 439 9.36 1.61 -23.80
C GLY A 439 10.47 1.48 -24.85
N ASN A 440 10.27 2.15 -25.98
CA ASN A 440 11.28 2.34 -27.03
C ASN A 440 11.76 3.80 -27.03
N TYR A 441 12.95 4.01 -26.47
CA TYR A 441 13.56 5.33 -26.34
C TYR A 441 14.65 5.62 -27.38
N THR A 442 14.43 5.14 -28.61
CA THR A 442 15.32 5.46 -29.74
C THR A 442 15.17 6.92 -30.15
N ALA A 443 13.93 7.40 -30.31
CA ALA A 443 13.63 8.75 -30.80
C ALA A 443 13.07 9.70 -29.73
N THR A 444 12.59 9.18 -28.60
CA THR A 444 11.96 9.96 -27.53
C THR A 444 12.55 9.59 -26.18
N LEU A 445 12.48 10.50 -25.22
CA LEU A 445 12.89 10.22 -23.83
C LEU A 445 11.74 9.56 -23.04
N PRO A 446 12.06 8.79 -21.98
CA PRO A 446 11.10 8.49 -20.92
C PRO A 446 10.62 9.78 -20.23
N SER A 447 9.57 9.68 -19.43
CA SER A 447 9.19 10.78 -18.53
C SER A 447 10.34 11.07 -17.55
N ARG A 448 10.46 12.33 -17.13
CA ARG A 448 11.48 12.77 -16.17
C ARG A 448 11.35 12.00 -14.88
N HIS A 449 10.13 11.82 -14.38
CA HIS A 449 9.87 11.02 -13.19
C HIS A 449 10.40 9.59 -13.30
N ALA A 450 10.19 8.90 -14.43
CA ALA A 450 10.71 7.53 -14.61
C ALA A 450 12.24 7.50 -14.65
N MET A 451 12.86 8.50 -15.27
CA MET A 451 14.32 8.63 -15.26
C MET A 451 14.85 8.92 -13.85
N ASP A 452 14.19 9.77 -13.08
CA ASP A 452 14.58 10.11 -11.71
C ASP A 452 14.43 8.93 -10.75
N LEU A 453 13.41 8.09 -10.92
CA LEU A 453 13.29 6.83 -10.18
C LEU A 453 14.53 5.94 -10.35
N LEU A 454 15.08 5.85 -11.56
CA LEU A 454 16.32 5.11 -11.82
C LEU A 454 17.53 5.90 -11.29
N ARG A 455 17.72 7.11 -11.81
CA ARG A 455 18.92 7.93 -11.66
C ARG A 455 19.22 8.28 -10.22
N HIS A 456 18.18 8.65 -9.46
CA HIS A 456 18.34 9.17 -8.10
C HIS A 456 17.87 8.16 -7.06
N HIS A 457 16.60 7.73 -7.15
CA HIS A 457 15.97 6.99 -6.06
C HIS A 457 16.50 5.55 -5.97
N LEU A 458 16.47 4.79 -7.07
CA LEU A 458 16.88 3.40 -7.07
C LEU A 458 18.39 3.25 -6.81
N VAL A 459 19.21 4.11 -7.43
CA VAL A 459 20.66 4.17 -7.20
C VAL A 459 20.97 4.47 -5.73
N ARG A 460 20.40 5.54 -5.16
CA ARG A 460 20.61 5.89 -3.74
C ARG A 460 20.18 4.75 -2.83
N CYS A 461 19.04 4.13 -3.14
CA CYS A 461 18.57 2.95 -2.40
C CYS A 461 19.58 1.80 -2.46
N ALA A 462 20.15 1.51 -3.63
CA ALA A 462 21.14 0.46 -3.86
C ALA A 462 22.47 0.73 -3.13
N VAL A 463 22.92 1.99 -3.12
CA VAL A 463 24.15 2.40 -2.41
C VAL A 463 23.97 2.30 -0.90
N ASN A 464 22.90 2.90 -0.36
CA ASN A 464 22.67 2.94 1.09
C ASN A 464 22.47 1.53 1.70
N ARG A 465 21.95 0.58 0.93
CA ARG A 465 21.83 -0.82 1.36
C ARG A 465 23.10 -1.66 1.17
N GLY A 466 24.19 -1.08 0.67
CA GLY A 466 25.43 -1.79 0.35
C GLY A 466 25.34 -2.74 -0.86
N GLY A 467 24.32 -2.60 -1.70
CA GLY A 467 24.16 -3.41 -2.91
C GLY A 467 24.93 -2.87 -4.11
N LEU A 468 25.26 -1.59 -4.11
CA LEU A 468 26.00 -0.89 -5.15
C LEU A 468 27.09 -0.04 -4.47
N ALA A 469 28.30 -0.02 -5.00
CA ALA A 469 29.37 0.79 -4.44
C ALA A 469 29.07 2.28 -4.60
N ALA A 470 29.53 3.13 -3.69
CA ALA A 470 29.35 4.58 -3.81
C ALA A 470 30.07 5.16 -5.04
N THR A 471 31.13 4.49 -5.52
CA THR A 471 31.93 4.87 -6.71
C THR A 471 31.50 4.13 -7.98
N PHE A 472 30.29 3.58 -8.01
CA PHE A 472 29.79 2.80 -9.14
C PHE A 472 29.85 3.59 -10.45
N THR A 473 29.77 2.86 -11.57
CA THR A 473 29.75 3.42 -12.92
C THR A 473 28.45 3.08 -13.65
N ILE A 474 27.84 4.07 -14.29
CA ILE A 474 26.67 3.90 -15.16
C ILE A 474 27.14 3.72 -16.59
N HIS A 475 26.69 2.63 -17.23
CA HIS A 475 26.84 2.43 -18.67
C HIS A 475 25.47 2.19 -19.32
N GLY A 476 25.30 2.65 -20.56
CA GLY A 476 24.26 2.12 -21.44
C GLY A 476 24.64 0.71 -21.92
N HIS A 477 23.66 -0.17 -22.13
CA HIS A 477 23.92 -1.53 -22.61
C HIS A 477 24.85 -1.58 -23.84
N ARG A 478 24.68 -0.66 -24.80
CA ARG A 478 25.52 -0.54 -26.01
C ARG A 478 27.02 -0.33 -25.77
N GLN A 479 27.44 0.17 -24.60
CA GLN A 479 28.87 0.43 -24.34
C GLN A 479 29.66 -0.85 -24.10
N VAL A 480 29.00 -1.93 -23.64
CA VAL A 480 29.68 -3.14 -23.14
C VAL A 480 29.28 -4.42 -23.87
N VAL A 481 28.31 -4.34 -24.78
CA VAL A 481 27.88 -5.47 -25.62
C VAL A 481 27.83 -5.02 -27.07
N ASN A 482 28.58 -5.71 -27.93
CA ASN A 482 28.55 -5.47 -29.37
C ASN A 482 27.17 -5.83 -29.95
N TYR A 483 26.73 -5.09 -30.98
CA TYR A 483 25.50 -5.34 -31.76
C TYR A 483 24.17 -5.11 -31.02
N THR A 484 24.11 -4.10 -30.15
CA THR A 484 22.84 -3.61 -29.59
C THR A 484 22.72 -2.09 -29.71
N LYS A 485 21.51 -1.60 -29.95
CA LYS A 485 21.17 -0.17 -29.85
C LYS A 485 20.58 0.20 -28.50
N CYS A 486 20.42 -0.74 -27.57
CA CYS A 486 19.90 -0.46 -26.23
C CYS A 486 20.84 0.52 -25.48
N PRO A 487 20.36 1.54 -24.74
CA PRO A 487 18.97 1.83 -24.35
C PRO A 487 18.16 2.73 -25.32
N GLY A 488 18.54 2.80 -26.60
CA GLY A 488 17.98 3.73 -27.59
C GLY A 488 18.74 5.07 -27.64
N ASP A 489 18.78 5.72 -28.80
CA ASP A 489 19.66 6.87 -29.04
C ASP A 489 19.31 8.09 -28.20
N ALA A 490 18.03 8.41 -28.05
CA ALA A 490 17.58 9.50 -27.19
C ALA A 490 17.95 9.25 -25.72
N LEU A 491 17.58 8.08 -25.16
CA LEU A 491 17.90 7.76 -23.76
C LEU A 491 19.41 7.60 -23.54
N PHE A 492 20.17 7.05 -24.49
CA PHE A 492 21.62 6.98 -24.38
C PHE A 492 22.26 8.37 -24.32
N SER A 493 21.79 9.32 -25.15
CA SER A 493 22.27 10.70 -25.12
C SER A 493 21.98 11.37 -23.78
N GLU A 494 20.83 11.07 -23.17
CA GLU A 494 20.45 11.57 -21.86
C GLU A 494 21.35 11.01 -20.74
N ILE A 495 21.58 9.70 -20.68
CA ILE A 495 22.39 9.11 -19.59
C ILE A 495 23.84 9.57 -19.59
N LYS A 496 24.38 10.05 -20.72
CA LYS A 496 25.72 10.67 -20.77
C LYS A 496 25.85 11.90 -19.87
N THR A 497 24.73 12.53 -19.54
CA THR A 497 24.68 13.70 -18.66
C THR A 497 24.58 13.34 -17.18
N TRP A 498 24.36 12.06 -16.85
CA TRP A 498 24.13 11.63 -15.48
C TRP A 498 25.44 11.53 -14.71
N GLU A 499 25.36 11.82 -13.41
CA GLU A 499 26.44 11.49 -12.47
C GLU A 499 26.74 9.99 -12.53
N HIS A 500 28.01 9.62 -12.37
CA HIS A 500 28.54 8.26 -12.51
C HIS A 500 28.59 7.68 -13.93
N PHE A 501 28.12 8.38 -14.97
CA PHE A 501 28.37 7.96 -16.34
C PHE A 501 29.86 8.02 -16.68
N LYS A 502 30.38 7.00 -17.38
CA LYS A 502 31.72 6.99 -17.97
C LYS A 502 31.65 6.48 -19.39
N GLU A 503 32.47 7.05 -20.27
CA GLU A 503 32.57 6.66 -21.69
C GLU A 503 33.21 5.28 -21.87
#